data_AF-A0A9D3W2Q8-F1
#
_entry.id   AF-A0A9D3W2Q8-F1
#
_cell.length_a   1.000
_cell.length_b   1.000
_cell.length_c   1.000
_cell.angle_alpha   90.00
_cell.angle_beta   90.00
_cell.angle_gamma   90.00
#
_symmetry.space_group_name_H-M   'P 1'
#
loop_
_entity.id
_entity.type
_entity.pdbx_description
1 polymer ?
#
loop_
_entity_poly.entity_id
_entity_poly.type
_entity_poly.pdbx_seq_one_letter_code
_entity_poly.pdbx_strand_id
1 'polypeptide(L)'
;MFMPLSPPPQKRLNSGSTTPIGMANQQLQQAIIDQLIQAAELIETQNPVLAQGILARLNHKLFPVRNPFVRAAFYFKEVLQLLQLNTTKHNGSVPVQRLWDLSNRSICQFYFHDDELELSFTQDNLKHFASEINIDFDLKIMRLESLHSGSRLLPRHLPENEAIAVNCLNGCLISSSYNSCPQSYTGILESLDAVNNLDALQKIERLLLQPHIERIVLGGHRSLERTPPWRTMFLHYGFSPFSFSNLTESQAQCFVQRTPARGFHVQKRQSSLVLWWQRRALIAASAWSC
;
A
#
# COMPACT_ATOMS: atom_id res chain seq x y z
N MET A 1 -1.86 31.49 -45.94
CA MET A 1 -2.15 32.51 -44.90
C MET A 1 -3.21 31.90 -43.98
N PHE A 2 -2.77 31.17 -42.94
CA PHE A 2 -3.66 30.51 -41.98
C PHE A 2 -3.72 31.37 -40.72
N MET A 3 -4.92 31.83 -40.35
CA MET A 3 -5.13 32.55 -39.10
C MET A 3 -5.15 31.55 -37.92
N PRO A 4 -4.55 31.88 -36.77
CA PRO A 4 -4.68 31.05 -35.58
C PRO A 4 -6.07 31.27 -34.95
N LEU A 5 -6.80 30.17 -34.75
CA LEU A 5 -8.02 30.15 -33.95
C LEU A 5 -7.68 30.43 -32.48
N SER A 6 -8.22 31.52 -31.94
CA SER A 6 -8.15 31.84 -30.51
C SER A 6 -8.77 30.71 -29.67
N PRO A 7 -8.18 30.33 -28.53
CA PRO A 7 -8.80 29.37 -27.63
C PRO A 7 -10.10 29.93 -27.03
N PRO A 8 -11.11 29.10 -26.75
CA PRO A 8 -12.36 29.56 -26.17
C PRO A 8 -12.14 30.15 -24.77
N PRO A 9 -12.96 31.13 -24.34
CA PRO A 9 -12.79 31.78 -23.06
C PRO A 9 -12.90 30.76 -21.92
N GLN A 10 -11.85 30.70 -21.09
CA GLN A 10 -11.89 29.95 -19.84
C GLN A 10 -13.03 30.51 -18.99
N LYS A 11 -14.15 29.77 -18.91
CA LYS A 11 -15.06 29.93 -17.78
C LYS A 11 -14.23 29.66 -16.53
N ARG A 12 -13.86 30.72 -15.81
CA ARG A 12 -13.50 30.64 -14.39
C ARG A 12 -14.66 29.92 -13.72
N LEU A 13 -14.54 28.60 -13.52
CA LEU A 13 -15.31 27.94 -12.49
C LEU A 13 -14.83 28.59 -11.20
N ASN A 14 -15.70 29.43 -10.65
CA ASN A 14 -15.60 29.93 -9.29
C ASN A 14 -15.11 28.79 -8.41
N SER A 15 -13.97 29.00 -7.75
CA SER A 15 -13.51 28.17 -6.65
C SER A 15 -14.66 28.07 -5.65
N GLY A 16 -15.35 26.93 -5.66
CA GLY A 16 -16.52 26.69 -4.84
C GLY A 16 -16.19 27.04 -3.39
N SER A 17 -17.01 27.93 -2.83
CA SER A 17 -17.09 28.24 -1.42
C SER A 17 -16.98 26.97 -0.59
N THR A 18 -15.86 26.78 0.10
CA THR A 18 -15.73 25.81 1.19
C THR A 18 -16.79 26.15 2.23
N THR A 19 -17.82 25.31 2.32
CA THR A 19 -18.87 25.46 3.32
C THR A 19 -18.25 25.42 4.73
N PRO A 20 -18.77 26.17 5.71
CA PRO A 20 -18.24 26.20 7.08
C PRO A 20 -18.10 24.81 7.72
N ILE A 21 -18.98 23.87 7.33
CA ILE A 21 -18.99 22.48 7.76
C ILE A 21 -17.77 21.70 7.24
N GLY A 22 -17.30 21.99 6.02
CA GLY A 22 -16.11 21.36 5.44
C GLY A 22 -14.82 21.73 6.18
N MET A 23 -14.72 23.00 6.62
CA MET A 23 -13.55 23.48 7.37
C MET A 23 -13.49 22.86 8.77
N ALA A 24 -14.62 22.75 9.47
CA ALA A 24 -14.67 22.12 10.79
C ALA A 24 -14.30 20.62 10.74
N ASN A 25 -14.77 19.90 9.72
CA ASN A 25 -14.41 18.49 9.54
C ASN A 25 -12.93 18.30 9.21
N GLN A 26 -12.36 19.17 8.37
CA GLN A 26 -10.93 19.11 8.04
C GLN A 26 -10.05 19.44 9.26
N GLN A 27 -10.44 20.42 10.08
CA GLN A 27 -9.76 20.74 11.33
C GLN A 27 -9.80 19.57 12.32
N LEU A 28 -10.96 18.90 12.45
CA LEU A 28 -11.10 17.72 13.31
C LEU A 28 -10.20 16.56 12.83
N GLN A 29 -10.17 16.30 11.52
CA GLN A 29 -9.30 15.28 10.93
C GLN A 29 -7.83 15.57 11.20
N GLN A 30 -7.39 16.81 11.02
CA GLN A 30 -6.01 17.19 11.30
C GLN A 30 -5.66 17.02 12.79
N ALA A 31 -6.56 17.44 13.69
CA ALA A 31 -6.35 17.24 15.13
C ALA A 31 -6.23 15.76 15.53
N ILE A 32 -6.97 14.86 14.86
CA ILE A 32 -6.85 13.41 15.10
C ILE A 32 -5.49 12.88 14.61
N ILE A 33 -5.02 13.34 13.44
CA ILE A 33 -3.69 12.97 12.91
C ILE A 33 -2.60 13.42 13.88
N ASP A 34 -2.63 14.67 14.31
CA ASP A 34 -1.63 15.24 15.21
C ASP A 34 -1.58 14.47 16.54
N GLN A 35 -2.75 14.06 17.07
CA GLN A 35 -2.84 13.22 18.27
C GLN A 35 -2.25 11.81 18.06
N LEU A 36 -2.47 11.18 16.90
CA LEU A 36 -1.89 9.87 16.59
C LEU A 36 -0.35 9.95 16.48
N ILE A 37 0.17 11.00 15.82
CA ILE A 37 1.62 11.25 15.70
C ILE A 37 2.23 11.46 17.09
N GLN A 38 1.63 12.34 17.90
CA GLN A 38 2.11 12.61 19.25
C GLN A 38 2.09 11.37 20.15
N ALA A 39 1.07 10.50 20.01
CA ALA A 39 1.03 9.24 20.75
C ALA A 39 2.17 8.29 20.32
N ALA A 40 2.47 8.22 19.02
CA ALA A 40 3.60 7.42 18.53
C ALA A 40 4.94 7.93 19.08
N GLU A 41 5.20 9.24 19.02
CA GLU A 41 6.42 9.87 19.56
C GLU A 41 6.59 9.62 21.08
N LEU A 42 5.49 9.66 21.84
CA LEU A 42 5.51 9.42 23.28
C LEU A 42 5.77 7.94 23.64
N ILE A 43 5.32 7.01 22.80
CA ILE A 43 5.63 5.58 22.95
C ILE A 43 7.12 5.35 22.68
N GLU A 44 7.69 6.00 21.65
CA GLU A 44 9.12 5.90 21.32
C GLU A 44 10.01 6.51 22.41
N THR A 45 9.62 7.65 22.97
CA THR A 45 10.35 8.33 24.07
C THR A 45 10.12 7.71 25.46
N GLN A 46 9.47 6.54 25.51
CA GLN A 46 9.17 5.76 26.72
C GLN A 46 8.37 6.53 27.78
N ASN A 47 7.42 7.38 27.37
CA ASN A 47 6.47 8.03 28.26
C ASN A 47 5.06 7.42 28.13
N PRO A 48 4.83 6.23 28.71
CA PRO A 48 3.57 5.50 28.52
C PRO A 48 2.37 6.23 29.15
N VAL A 49 2.56 7.01 30.21
CA VAL A 49 1.42 7.65 30.89
C VAL A 49 0.79 8.72 30.00
N LEU A 50 1.60 9.57 29.36
CA LEU A 50 1.09 10.59 28.43
C LEU A 50 0.53 9.97 27.15
N ALA A 51 1.20 8.95 26.61
CA ALA A 51 0.71 8.21 25.45
C ALA A 51 -0.66 7.58 25.72
N GLN A 52 -0.84 6.91 26.87
CA GLN A 52 -2.11 6.31 27.27
C GLN A 52 -3.21 7.36 27.38
N GLY A 53 -2.89 8.53 27.92
CA GLY A 53 -3.83 9.65 28.01
C GLY A 53 -4.31 10.14 26.64
N ILE A 54 -3.43 10.19 25.64
CA ILE A 54 -3.82 10.54 24.26
C ILE A 54 -4.66 9.44 23.63
N LEU A 55 -4.24 8.18 23.73
CA LEU A 55 -4.97 7.04 23.15
C LEU A 55 -6.37 6.87 23.75
N ALA A 56 -6.51 7.07 25.07
CA ALA A 56 -7.81 7.03 25.73
C ALA A 56 -8.75 8.13 25.21
N ARG A 57 -8.25 9.36 25.01
CA ARG A 57 -9.04 10.46 24.42
C ARG A 57 -9.42 10.18 22.97
N LEU A 58 -8.52 9.58 22.19
CA LEU A 58 -8.82 9.16 20.82
C LEU A 58 -9.89 8.08 20.79
N ASN A 59 -9.86 7.12 21.72
CA ASN A 59 -10.86 6.04 21.79
C ASN A 59 -12.31 6.55 21.93
N HIS A 60 -12.52 7.65 22.66
CA HIS A 60 -13.85 8.28 22.78
C HIS A 60 -14.30 9.03 21.52
N LYS A 61 -13.37 9.45 20.65
CA LYS A 61 -13.67 10.18 19.40
C LYS A 61 -13.87 9.27 18.19
N LEU A 62 -13.30 8.07 18.24
CA LEU A 62 -13.27 7.12 17.13
C LEU A 62 -14.43 6.12 17.23
N PHE A 63 -15.67 6.62 17.09
CA PHE A 63 -16.93 5.86 16.96
C PHE A 63 -17.92 6.72 16.12
N PRO A 64 -18.76 6.23 15.18
CA PRO A 64 -18.98 4.87 14.67
C PRO A 64 -18.49 4.66 13.21
N VAL A 65 -18.31 3.39 12.87
CA VAL A 65 -17.62 2.71 11.74
C VAL A 65 -17.87 3.21 10.30
N ARG A 66 -18.72 4.21 10.06
CA ARG A 66 -19.11 4.62 8.69
C ARG A 66 -18.14 5.55 7.98
N ASN A 67 -17.30 6.30 8.70
CA ASN A 67 -16.39 7.25 8.07
C ASN A 67 -15.03 6.58 7.76
N PRO A 68 -14.59 6.52 6.49
CA PRO A 68 -13.29 5.96 6.08
C PRO A 68 -12.09 6.50 6.86
N PHE A 69 -12.07 7.80 7.14
CA PHE A 69 -10.98 8.42 7.90
C PHE A 69 -10.98 7.94 9.35
N VAL A 70 -12.17 7.90 9.97
CA VAL A 70 -12.31 7.45 11.36
C VAL A 70 -11.95 5.97 11.49
N ARG A 71 -12.32 5.13 10.50
CA ARG A 71 -11.88 3.72 10.44
C ARG A 71 -10.36 3.59 10.32
N ALA A 72 -9.72 4.34 9.43
CA ALA A 72 -8.26 4.35 9.33
C ALA A 72 -7.63 4.74 10.68
N ALA A 73 -8.05 5.87 11.26
CA ALA A 73 -7.55 6.36 12.54
C ALA A 73 -7.77 5.36 13.69
N PHE A 74 -8.91 4.64 13.68
CA PHE A 74 -9.19 3.56 14.63
C PHE A 74 -8.16 2.44 14.54
N TYR A 75 -7.85 1.94 13.33
CA TYR A 75 -6.82 0.90 13.17
C TYR A 75 -5.45 1.38 13.64
N PHE A 76 -5.02 2.60 13.28
CA PHE A 76 -3.76 3.16 13.78
C PHE A 76 -3.72 3.24 15.32
N LYS A 77 -4.81 3.68 15.94
CA LYS A 77 -4.94 3.75 17.40
C LYS A 77 -4.82 2.37 18.05
N GLU A 78 -5.49 1.34 17.53
CA GLU A 78 -5.39 -0.03 18.04
C GLU A 78 -3.96 -0.54 18.03
N VAL A 79 -3.23 -0.34 16.93
CA VAL A 79 -1.83 -0.79 16.84
C VAL A 79 -0.92 -0.04 17.81
N LEU A 80 -1.08 1.28 17.95
CA LEU A 80 -0.33 2.06 18.95
C LEU A 80 -0.61 1.58 20.37
N GLN A 81 -1.87 1.25 20.67
CA GLN A 81 -2.27 0.72 21.97
C GLN A 81 -1.65 -0.65 22.25
N LEU A 82 -1.59 -1.53 21.24
CA LEU A 82 -0.88 -2.81 21.33
C LEU A 82 0.63 -2.62 21.53
N LEU A 83 1.25 -1.69 20.81
CA LEU A 83 2.67 -1.36 20.96
C LEU A 83 2.98 -0.91 22.39
N GLN A 84 2.14 -0.04 22.96
CA GLN A 84 2.27 0.43 24.34
C GLN A 84 2.13 -0.71 25.37
N LEU A 85 1.14 -1.61 25.20
CA LEU A 85 0.99 -2.76 26.09
C LEU A 85 2.21 -3.69 26.08
N ASN A 86 2.90 -3.79 24.95
CA ASN A 86 4.13 -4.57 24.85
C ASN A 86 5.33 -3.86 25.50
N THR A 87 5.40 -2.52 25.44
CA THR A 87 6.45 -1.76 26.17
C THR A 87 6.31 -1.83 27.69
N THR A 88 5.09 -1.96 28.21
CA THR A 88 4.82 -1.94 29.66
C THR A 88 4.98 -3.31 30.33
N LYS A 89 4.92 -4.41 29.56
CA LYS A 89 5.06 -5.79 30.06
C LYS A 89 6.52 -6.27 30.20
N HIS A 90 7.50 -5.56 29.65
CA HIS A 90 8.90 -6.03 29.59
C HIS A 90 9.86 -5.25 30.52
N ASN A 91 9.91 -5.67 31.79
CA ASN A 91 11.13 -5.59 32.63
C ASN A 91 12.01 -6.86 32.50
N GLY A 92 11.69 -7.76 31.58
CA GLY A 92 12.47 -8.96 31.27
C GLY A 92 12.40 -9.24 29.77
N SER A 93 13.55 -9.30 29.12
CA SER A 93 13.75 -9.40 27.67
C SER A 93 12.84 -10.42 26.94
N VAL A 94 11.79 -9.95 26.27
CA VAL A 94 11.57 -10.40 24.89
C VAL A 94 11.90 -9.19 24.03
N PRO A 95 12.97 -9.26 23.21
CA PRO A 95 13.43 -8.10 22.49
C PRO A 95 12.32 -7.61 21.56
N VAL A 96 12.16 -6.29 21.44
CA VAL A 96 11.49 -5.67 20.29
C VAL A 96 12.02 -6.26 18.98
N GLN A 97 13.29 -6.70 18.97
CA GLN A 97 13.89 -7.56 17.95
C GLN A 97 13.08 -8.82 17.58
N ARG A 98 12.46 -9.57 18.50
CA ARG A 98 11.64 -10.75 18.11
C ARG A 98 10.33 -10.37 17.43
N LEU A 99 9.69 -9.28 17.85
CA LEU A 99 8.49 -8.77 17.18
C LEU A 99 8.85 -8.14 15.83
N TRP A 100 10.02 -7.50 15.75
CA TRP A 100 10.65 -7.02 14.52
C TRP A 100 11.05 -8.16 13.59
N ASP A 101 11.57 -9.27 14.12
CA ASP A 101 11.95 -10.46 13.36
C ASP A 101 10.70 -11.21 12.87
N LEU A 102 9.63 -11.25 13.66
CA LEU A 102 8.32 -11.75 13.22
C LEU A 102 7.69 -10.83 12.17
N SER A 103 7.75 -9.51 12.35
CA SER A 103 7.25 -8.52 11.38
C SER A 103 8.09 -8.49 10.09
N ASN A 104 9.41 -8.65 10.16
CA ASN A 104 10.32 -8.73 9.02
C ASN A 104 10.28 -10.09 8.33
N ARG A 105 10.04 -11.19 9.06
CA ARG A 105 9.61 -12.45 8.44
C ARG A 105 8.38 -12.19 7.56
N SER A 106 7.46 -11.34 8.01
CA SER A 106 6.29 -10.89 7.24
C SER A 106 6.53 -9.80 6.18
N ILE A 107 7.62 -9.00 6.24
CA ILE A 107 7.96 -8.04 5.17
C ILE A 107 8.23 -8.77 3.85
N CYS A 108 8.72 -9.99 3.95
CA CYS A 108 9.02 -10.90 2.84
C CYS A 108 7.88 -11.87 2.52
N GLN A 109 6.89 -11.97 3.40
CA GLN A 109 5.74 -12.85 3.26
C GLN A 109 4.61 -12.07 2.57
N PHE A 110 4.85 -11.76 1.31
CA PHE A 110 3.84 -11.19 0.43
C PHE A 110 2.65 -12.13 0.36
N TYR A 111 1.56 -11.85 1.09
CA TYR A 111 0.19 -12.36 0.92
C TYR A 111 -0.07 -13.87 0.79
N PHE A 112 0.95 -14.71 0.71
CA PHE A 112 0.79 -16.15 0.77
C PHE A 112 0.65 -16.48 2.24
N HIS A 113 -0.55 -16.92 2.63
CA HIS A 113 -0.63 -17.89 3.70
C HIS A 113 0.44 -18.96 3.39
N ASP A 114 1.22 -19.37 4.39
CA ASP A 114 2.06 -20.58 4.32
C ASP A 114 1.16 -21.84 4.21
N ASP A 115 0.08 -21.76 3.43
CA ASP A 115 -0.78 -22.88 3.13
C ASP A 115 -0.28 -23.48 1.82
N GLU A 116 0.64 -24.42 1.98
CA GLU A 116 1.16 -25.28 0.91
C GLU A 116 0.02 -25.93 0.11
N LEU A 117 -1.17 -26.08 0.71
CA LEU A 117 -2.37 -26.59 0.04
C LEU A 117 -3.00 -25.55 -0.90
N GLU A 118 -3.10 -24.27 -0.51
CA GLU A 118 -3.62 -23.22 -1.40
C GLU A 118 -2.69 -22.97 -2.58
N LEU A 119 -1.37 -23.02 -2.32
CA LEU A 119 -0.34 -22.87 -3.34
C LEU A 119 -0.34 -24.03 -4.34
N SER A 120 -0.45 -25.28 -3.87
CA SER A 120 -0.56 -26.44 -4.75
C SER A 120 -1.84 -26.40 -5.58
N PHE A 121 -2.98 -26.04 -4.97
CA PHE A 121 -4.22 -25.87 -5.73
C PHE A 121 -4.12 -24.78 -6.80
N THR A 122 -3.47 -23.65 -6.48
CA THR A 122 -3.22 -22.58 -7.45
C THR A 122 -2.32 -23.06 -8.59
N GLN A 123 -1.27 -23.83 -8.29
CA GLN A 123 -0.38 -24.40 -9.29
C GLN A 123 -1.10 -25.36 -10.23
N ASP A 124 -1.91 -26.27 -9.68
CA ASP A 124 -2.66 -27.25 -10.48
C ASP A 124 -3.69 -26.57 -11.39
N ASN A 125 -4.41 -25.57 -10.87
CA ASN A 125 -5.35 -24.79 -11.68
C ASN A 125 -4.67 -24.05 -12.82
N LEU A 126 -3.51 -23.44 -12.59
CA LEU A 126 -2.78 -22.71 -13.64
C LEU A 126 -2.25 -23.66 -14.70
N LYS A 127 -1.73 -24.84 -14.32
CA LYS A 127 -1.29 -25.88 -15.25
C LYS A 127 -2.45 -26.42 -16.09
N HIS A 128 -3.59 -26.65 -15.47
CA HIS A 128 -4.80 -27.09 -16.18
C HIS A 128 -5.28 -26.02 -17.16
N PHE A 129 -5.38 -24.76 -16.74
CA PHE A 129 -5.79 -23.68 -17.64
C PHE A 129 -4.80 -23.50 -18.80
N ALA A 130 -3.50 -23.61 -18.56
CA ALA A 130 -2.48 -23.55 -19.60
C ALA A 130 -2.62 -24.67 -20.63
N SER A 131 -2.94 -25.89 -20.19
CA SER A 131 -3.17 -27.02 -21.10
C SER A 131 -4.43 -26.84 -21.94
N GLU A 132 -5.51 -26.26 -21.39
CA GLU A 132 -6.73 -25.92 -22.13
C GLU A 132 -6.47 -24.93 -23.28
N ILE A 133 -5.59 -23.95 -23.06
CA ILE A 133 -5.22 -22.95 -24.08
C ILE A 133 -4.00 -23.37 -24.91
N ASN A 134 -3.52 -24.60 -24.76
CA ASN A 134 -2.38 -25.17 -25.48
C ASN A 134 -1.09 -24.33 -25.36
N ILE A 135 -0.82 -23.84 -24.14
CA ILE A 135 0.42 -23.14 -23.79
C ILE A 135 1.27 -24.08 -22.94
N ASP A 136 2.52 -24.29 -23.36
CA ASP A 136 3.52 -24.97 -22.54
C ASP A 136 3.86 -24.09 -21.32
N PHE A 137 3.64 -24.63 -20.13
CA PHE A 137 3.68 -23.85 -18.89
C PHE A 137 4.29 -24.66 -17.75
N ASP A 138 5.39 -24.15 -17.21
CA ASP A 138 6.01 -24.66 -15.99
C ASP A 138 5.97 -23.57 -14.89
N LEU A 139 5.59 -23.98 -13.68
CA LEU A 139 5.51 -23.12 -12.51
C LEU A 139 6.29 -23.71 -11.36
N LYS A 140 7.30 -22.96 -10.92
CA LYS A 140 8.12 -23.28 -9.75
C LYS A 140 7.89 -22.28 -8.63
N ILE A 141 7.35 -22.77 -7.52
CA ILE A 141 7.14 -21.98 -6.29
C ILE A 141 8.39 -22.08 -5.42
N MET A 142 8.89 -20.94 -4.97
CA MET A 142 10.08 -20.86 -4.11
C MET A 142 9.82 -19.96 -2.91
N ARG A 143 10.32 -20.35 -1.73
CA ARG A 143 10.25 -19.52 -0.53
C ARG A 143 11.24 -18.37 -0.63
N LEU A 144 10.83 -17.17 -0.21
CA LEU A 144 11.68 -15.98 -0.29
C LEU A 144 12.96 -16.12 0.55
N GLU A 145 12.89 -16.84 1.67
CA GLU A 145 14.05 -17.13 2.53
C GLU A 145 15.17 -17.87 1.77
N SER A 146 14.83 -18.65 0.75
CA SER A 146 15.81 -19.33 -0.10
C SER A 146 16.59 -18.38 -1.02
N LEU A 147 16.12 -17.14 -1.23
CA LEU A 147 16.79 -16.11 -2.07
C LEU A 147 17.97 -15.41 -1.38
N HIS A 148 18.13 -15.56 -0.06
CA HIS A 148 19.12 -14.82 0.74
C HIS A 148 20.53 -15.44 0.71
N SER A 149 20.62 -16.71 0.31
CA SER A 149 21.90 -17.37 0.06
C SER A 149 22.27 -17.08 -1.39
N GLY A 150 23.50 -16.63 -1.68
CA GLY A 150 24.04 -16.33 -3.02
C GLY A 150 24.05 -17.48 -4.05
N SER A 151 23.16 -18.45 -3.88
CA SER A 151 22.67 -19.38 -4.87
C SER A 151 22.20 -18.63 -6.10
N ARG A 152 22.85 -18.89 -7.24
CA ARG A 152 22.31 -18.59 -8.57
C ARG A 152 20.99 -19.37 -8.70
N LEU A 153 19.87 -18.72 -8.39
CA LEU A 153 18.53 -19.33 -8.28
C LEU A 153 17.72 -19.30 -9.57
N LEU A 154 18.29 -18.71 -10.63
CA LEU A 154 17.86 -19.06 -11.97
C LEU A 154 17.96 -20.59 -12.10
N PRO A 155 16.99 -21.29 -12.71
CA PRO A 155 17.15 -22.67 -13.13
C PRO A 155 18.61 -22.85 -13.62
N ARG A 156 19.34 -23.84 -13.10
CA ARG A 156 20.79 -24.03 -13.37
C ARG A 156 21.15 -24.17 -14.86
N HIS A 157 20.16 -24.09 -15.73
CA HIS A 157 20.22 -24.10 -17.16
C HIS A 157 19.10 -23.18 -17.69
N LEU A 158 19.24 -21.86 -17.56
CA LEU A 158 18.42 -20.97 -18.37
C LEU A 158 18.94 -21.09 -19.81
N PRO A 159 18.12 -21.52 -20.77
CA PRO A 159 18.52 -21.49 -22.17
C PRO A 159 18.90 -20.05 -22.54
N GLU A 160 19.98 -19.86 -23.30
CA GLU A 160 20.48 -18.54 -23.71
C GLU A 160 19.44 -17.72 -24.51
N ASN A 161 18.34 -18.36 -24.94
CA ASN A 161 17.26 -17.76 -25.71
C ASN A 161 15.99 -17.40 -24.91
N GLU A 162 15.98 -17.53 -23.58
CA GLU A 162 14.81 -17.16 -22.79
C GLU A 162 14.86 -15.71 -22.28
N ALA A 163 13.75 -14.99 -22.47
CA ALA A 163 13.58 -13.65 -21.89
C ALA A 163 13.15 -13.76 -20.43
N ILE A 164 13.87 -13.09 -19.53
CA ILE A 164 13.52 -13.03 -18.10
C ILE A 164 12.70 -11.77 -17.82
N ALA A 165 11.55 -11.93 -17.16
CA ALA A 165 10.79 -10.84 -16.58
C ALA A 165 10.65 -11.04 -15.06
N VAL A 166 10.86 -9.97 -14.29
CA VAL A 166 10.67 -9.97 -12.84
C VAL A 166 9.49 -9.06 -12.51
N ASN A 167 8.46 -9.62 -11.87
CA ASN A 167 7.30 -8.87 -11.39
C ASN A 167 7.33 -8.77 -9.86
N CYS A 168 7.42 -7.56 -9.33
CA CYS A 168 7.43 -7.30 -7.88
C CYS A 168 6.26 -6.40 -7.51
N LEU A 169 5.24 -6.96 -6.85
CA LEU A 169 4.20 -6.16 -6.21
C LEU A 169 4.71 -5.68 -4.85
N ASN A 170 5.28 -4.48 -4.80
CA ASN A 170 5.52 -3.84 -3.50
C ASN A 170 4.18 -3.47 -2.88
N GLY A 171 3.82 -4.11 -1.76
CA GLY A 171 2.60 -3.80 -1.00
C GLY A 171 2.58 -2.39 -0.38
N CYS A 172 3.63 -1.58 -0.58
CA CYS A 172 3.70 -0.22 -0.08
C CYS A 172 2.85 0.72 -0.96
N LEU A 173 1.68 1.09 -0.43
CA LEU A 173 0.92 2.26 -0.83
C LEU A 173 1.86 3.49 -0.86
N ILE A 174 1.60 4.45 -1.75
CA ILE A 174 2.53 5.53 -2.18
C ILE A 174 2.79 6.59 -1.07
N SER A 175 3.19 6.17 0.12
CA SER A 175 3.49 7.02 1.26
C SER A 175 4.53 6.32 2.13
N SER A 176 5.77 6.79 2.03
CA SER A 176 6.93 6.35 2.83
C SER A 176 7.03 7.05 4.19
N SER A 177 5.97 7.72 4.67
CA SER A 177 5.98 8.44 5.95
C SER A 177 4.76 8.09 6.81
N TYR A 178 5.00 7.85 8.10
CA TYR A 178 3.95 7.66 9.11
C TYR A 178 3.00 8.87 9.18
N ASN A 179 3.52 10.08 8.88
CA ASN A 179 2.76 11.33 8.93
C ASN A 179 1.68 11.44 7.84
N SER A 180 1.87 10.74 6.71
CA SER A 180 0.88 10.65 5.63
C SER A 180 0.04 9.37 5.69
N CYS A 181 0.34 8.47 6.62
CA CYS A 181 -0.25 7.13 6.69
C CYS A 181 -1.77 7.18 6.84
N PRO A 182 -2.37 7.84 7.87
CA PRO A 182 -3.83 7.81 8.04
C PRO A 182 -4.60 8.38 6.82
N GLN A 183 -4.04 9.41 6.16
CA GLN A 183 -4.64 10.01 4.97
C GLN A 183 -4.55 9.11 3.73
N SER A 184 -3.45 8.37 3.56
CA SER A 184 -3.30 7.38 2.48
C SER A 184 -4.30 6.23 2.61
N TYR A 185 -4.46 5.67 3.82
CA TYR A 185 -5.42 4.59 4.08
C TYR A 185 -6.87 5.05 3.97
N THR A 186 -7.14 6.31 4.32
CA THR A 186 -8.46 6.92 4.10
C THR A 186 -8.86 6.84 2.63
N GLY A 187 -7.96 7.15 1.69
CA GLY A 187 -8.25 7.07 0.27
C GLY A 187 -8.61 5.66 -0.20
N ILE A 188 -7.99 4.63 0.38
CA ILE A 188 -8.29 3.22 0.06
C ILE A 188 -9.65 2.83 0.60
N LEU A 189 -9.92 3.15 1.87
CA LEU A 189 -11.20 2.85 2.51
C LEU A 189 -12.37 3.59 1.83
N GLU A 190 -12.17 4.85 1.41
CA GLU A 190 -13.15 5.59 0.60
C GLU A 190 -13.39 4.90 -0.75
N SER A 191 -12.33 4.38 -1.38
CA SER A 191 -12.42 3.69 -2.66
C SER A 191 -13.14 2.35 -2.56
N LEU A 192 -12.95 1.62 -1.44
CA LEU A 192 -13.62 0.36 -1.15
C LEU A 192 -15.11 0.58 -0.85
N ASP A 193 -15.44 1.60 -0.04
CA ASP A 193 -16.83 1.97 0.25
C ASP A 193 -17.60 2.30 -1.03
N ALA A 194 -16.95 2.96 -1.98
CA ALA A 194 -17.59 3.33 -3.26
C ALA A 194 -17.90 2.13 -4.16
N VAL A 195 -17.18 1.01 -4.02
CA VAL A 195 -17.47 -0.24 -4.74
C VAL A 195 -18.65 -0.99 -4.09
N ASN A 196 -18.95 -0.69 -2.82
CA ASN A 196 -20.12 -1.19 -2.08
C ASN A 196 -20.27 -2.73 -2.05
N ASN A 197 -19.15 -3.45 -1.92
CA ASN A 197 -19.13 -4.89 -1.68
C ASN A 197 -18.78 -5.15 -0.22
N LEU A 198 -19.80 -5.28 0.65
CA LEU A 198 -19.63 -5.37 2.10
C LEU A 198 -18.82 -6.61 2.52
N ASP A 199 -19.06 -7.77 1.91
CA ASP A 199 -18.36 -9.02 2.25
C ASP A 199 -16.89 -8.96 1.86
N ALA A 200 -16.58 -8.44 0.67
CA ALA A 200 -15.21 -8.23 0.24
C ALA A 200 -14.51 -7.14 1.06
N LEU A 201 -15.22 -6.06 1.40
CA LEU A 201 -14.70 -4.96 2.19
C LEU A 201 -14.28 -5.43 3.58
N GLN A 202 -15.13 -6.17 4.29
CA GLN A 202 -14.79 -6.69 5.61
C GLN A 202 -13.57 -7.61 5.57
N LYS A 203 -13.47 -8.46 4.53
CA LYS A 203 -12.31 -9.33 4.32
C LYS A 203 -11.06 -8.53 4.01
N ILE A 204 -11.12 -7.53 3.12
CA ILE A 204 -9.99 -6.68 2.76
C ILE A 204 -9.51 -5.87 3.96
N GLU A 205 -10.43 -5.28 4.74
CA GLU A 205 -10.11 -4.52 5.95
C GLU A 205 -9.40 -5.40 6.98
N ARG A 206 -10.00 -6.55 7.29
CA ARG A 206 -9.50 -7.45 8.36
C ARG A 206 -8.24 -8.22 7.95
N LEU A 207 -8.15 -8.67 6.70
CA LEU A 207 -7.09 -9.58 6.24
C LEU A 207 -5.93 -8.86 5.55
N LEU A 208 -6.17 -7.68 4.96
CA LEU A 208 -5.13 -6.94 4.22
C LEU A 208 -4.77 -5.62 4.90
N LEU A 209 -5.75 -4.77 5.23
CA LEU A 209 -5.46 -3.41 5.71
C LEU A 209 -4.96 -3.39 7.13
N GLN A 210 -5.67 -4.03 8.08
CA GLN A 210 -5.26 -4.04 9.48
C GLN A 210 -3.86 -4.68 9.67
N PRO A 211 -3.56 -5.86 9.11
CA PRO A 211 -2.22 -6.45 9.21
C PRO A 211 -1.14 -5.59 8.55
N HIS A 212 -1.48 -4.88 7.45
CA HIS A 212 -0.56 -3.98 6.80
C HIS A 212 -0.25 -2.74 7.65
N ILE A 213 -1.25 -2.15 8.31
CA ILE A 213 -1.07 -1.04 9.27
C ILE A 213 -0.21 -1.51 10.45
N GLU A 214 -0.54 -2.67 11.02
CA GLU A 214 0.25 -3.32 12.09
C GLU A 214 1.72 -3.42 11.70
N ARG A 215 2.02 -3.93 10.51
CA ARG A 215 3.39 -4.03 10.00
C ARG A 215 4.08 -2.68 9.85
N ILE A 216 3.42 -1.64 9.36
CA ILE A 216 4.05 -0.31 9.22
C ILE A 216 4.39 0.28 10.59
N VAL A 217 3.47 0.18 11.56
CA VAL A 217 3.67 0.79 12.88
C VAL A 217 4.62 -0.03 13.75
N LEU A 218 4.52 -1.37 13.74
CA LEU A 218 5.37 -2.26 14.54
C LEU A 218 6.75 -2.48 13.92
N GLY A 219 6.83 -2.46 12.59
CA GLY A 219 8.07 -2.56 11.82
C GLY A 219 8.90 -1.28 11.80
N GLY A 220 8.58 -0.32 12.69
CA GLY A 220 9.31 0.86 13.18
C GLY A 220 10.16 1.69 12.21
N HIS A 221 10.47 2.89 12.68
CA HIS A 221 11.09 3.98 11.93
C HIS A 221 12.34 3.60 11.10
N ARG A 222 13.15 2.64 11.54
CA ARG A 222 14.51 2.42 10.99
C ARG A 222 14.58 1.59 9.69
N SER A 223 13.55 0.82 9.36
CA SER A 223 13.51 0.07 8.08
C SER A 223 13.01 0.94 6.92
N LEU A 224 12.05 1.82 7.20
CA LEU A 224 11.33 2.60 6.19
C LEU A 224 12.01 3.92 5.81
N GLU A 225 12.99 4.41 6.60
CA GLU A 225 13.59 5.73 6.42
C GLU A 225 14.97 5.76 5.71
N ARG A 226 15.50 4.63 5.22
CA ARG A 226 16.85 4.63 4.60
C ARG A 226 17.00 3.89 3.29
N THR A 227 15.91 3.37 2.74
CA THR A 227 15.95 2.94 1.36
C THR A 227 15.62 4.15 0.49
N PRO A 228 16.57 4.71 -0.30
CA PRO A 228 16.19 5.68 -1.31
C PRO A 228 15.06 5.08 -2.15
N PRO A 229 14.12 5.89 -2.66
CA PRO A 229 12.99 5.40 -3.45
C PRO A 229 13.50 4.33 -4.41
N TRP A 230 12.86 3.16 -4.45
CA TRP A 230 13.36 2.00 -5.19
C TRP A 230 13.78 2.35 -6.64
N ARG A 231 13.16 3.39 -7.24
CA ARG A 231 13.61 4.02 -8.50
C ARG A 231 15.07 4.45 -8.49
N THR A 232 15.50 5.20 -7.48
CA THR A 232 16.87 5.65 -7.29
C THR A 232 17.82 4.47 -7.12
N MET A 233 17.39 3.41 -6.42
CA MET A 233 18.19 2.17 -6.33
C MET A 233 18.36 1.52 -7.70
N PHE A 234 17.26 1.35 -8.44
CA PHE A 234 17.28 0.72 -9.76
C PHE A 234 18.22 1.48 -10.71
N LEU A 235 18.11 2.81 -10.74
CA LEU A 235 19.04 3.67 -11.49
C LEU A 235 20.50 3.49 -11.05
N HIS A 236 20.76 3.41 -9.75
CA HIS A 236 22.10 3.20 -9.21
C HIS A 236 22.70 1.85 -9.61
N TYR A 237 21.86 0.82 -9.72
CA TYR A 237 22.26 -0.52 -10.18
C TYR A 237 22.24 -0.68 -11.71
N GLY A 238 22.11 0.41 -12.47
CA GLY A 238 22.20 0.40 -13.93
C GLY A 238 20.90 0.09 -14.67
N PHE A 239 19.78 -0.10 -13.97
CA PHE A 239 18.49 -0.27 -14.63
C PHE A 239 18.00 1.05 -15.20
N SER A 240 17.40 0.99 -16.38
CA SER A 240 16.76 2.11 -17.05
C SER A 240 15.23 2.01 -16.99
N PRO A 241 14.51 3.12 -16.74
CA PRO A 241 13.06 3.10 -16.69
C PRO A 241 12.46 2.91 -18.08
N PHE A 242 11.53 1.97 -18.21
CA PHE A 242 10.81 1.68 -19.43
C PHE A 242 9.48 2.44 -19.46
N SER A 243 9.22 3.20 -20.54
CA SER A 243 7.99 3.97 -20.67
C SER A 243 6.84 3.12 -21.23
N PHE A 244 5.69 3.15 -20.56
CA PHE A 244 4.52 2.41 -21.04
C PHE A 244 3.99 2.98 -22.37
N SER A 245 3.50 2.08 -23.22
CA SER A 245 2.88 2.42 -24.50
C SER A 245 1.48 3.04 -24.29
N ASN A 246 0.97 3.74 -25.32
CA ASN A 246 -0.41 4.25 -25.30
C ASN A 246 -1.45 3.11 -25.28
N LEU A 247 -1.10 1.92 -25.79
CA LEU A 247 -1.97 0.75 -25.73
C LEU A 247 -2.10 0.25 -24.28
N THR A 248 -0.99 0.15 -23.56
CA THR A 248 -0.97 -0.23 -22.13
C THR A 248 -1.78 0.76 -21.30
N GLU A 249 -1.64 2.06 -21.57
CA GLU A 249 -2.45 3.10 -20.94
C GLU A 249 -3.95 2.94 -21.25
N SER A 250 -4.30 2.72 -22.52
CA SER A 250 -5.68 2.53 -22.95
C SER A 250 -6.32 1.28 -22.33
N GLN A 251 -5.55 0.20 -22.18
CA GLN A 251 -5.98 -1.02 -21.46
C GLN A 251 -6.27 -0.72 -19.99
N ALA A 252 -5.36 -0.01 -19.31
CA ALA A 252 -5.55 0.38 -17.91
C ALA A 252 -6.75 1.31 -17.72
N GLN A 253 -6.97 2.25 -18.64
CA GLN A 253 -8.14 3.12 -18.64
C GLN A 253 -9.44 2.33 -18.87
N CYS A 254 -9.47 1.40 -19.82
CA CYS A 254 -10.62 0.54 -20.09
C CYS A 254 -10.98 -0.31 -18.86
N PHE A 255 -9.98 -0.84 -18.14
CA PHE A 255 -10.21 -1.57 -16.90
C PHE A 255 -10.89 -0.70 -15.83
N VAL A 256 -10.42 0.53 -15.64
CA VAL A 256 -11.02 1.46 -14.68
C VAL A 256 -12.45 1.87 -15.08
N GLN A 257 -12.70 2.09 -16.37
CA GLN A 257 -14.04 2.44 -16.87
C GLN A 257 -15.08 1.33 -16.62
N ARG A 258 -14.65 0.06 -16.50
CA ARG A 258 -15.53 -1.08 -16.18
C ARG A 258 -15.79 -1.23 -14.68
N THR A 259 -15.09 -0.48 -13.82
CA THR A 259 -15.28 -0.55 -12.38
C THR A 259 -16.59 0.17 -12.00
N PRO A 260 -17.44 -0.41 -11.12
CA PRO A 260 -18.74 0.17 -10.78
C PRO A 260 -18.64 1.51 -10.05
N ALA A 261 -17.51 1.78 -9.39
CA ALA A 261 -17.27 2.99 -8.61
C ALA A 261 -16.75 4.15 -9.47
N ARG A 262 -17.43 5.30 -9.40
CA ARG A 262 -16.96 6.56 -10.01
C ARG A 262 -15.93 7.22 -9.09
N GLY A 263 -14.77 7.56 -9.63
CA GLY A 263 -13.68 8.22 -8.89
C GLY A 263 -12.30 7.63 -9.16
N PHE A 264 -12.25 6.39 -9.67
CA PHE A 264 -11.01 5.82 -10.16
C PHE A 264 -10.60 6.45 -11.50
N HIS A 265 -9.31 6.71 -11.67
CA HIS A 265 -8.72 7.04 -12.97
C HIS A 265 -7.24 6.62 -13.02
N VAL A 266 -6.73 6.43 -14.23
CA VAL A 266 -5.31 6.13 -14.45
C VAL A 266 -4.65 7.35 -15.07
N GLN A 267 -3.47 7.70 -14.57
CA GLN A 267 -2.65 8.78 -15.11
C GLN A 267 -1.25 8.26 -15.44
N LYS A 268 -0.81 8.48 -16.68
CA LYS A 268 0.59 8.29 -17.07
C LYS A 268 1.46 9.41 -16.50
N ARG A 269 2.51 9.04 -15.79
CA ARG A 269 3.56 9.93 -15.27
C ARG A 269 4.91 9.43 -15.71
N GLN A 270 5.51 10.09 -16.71
CA GLN A 270 6.81 9.71 -17.27
C GLN A 270 6.86 8.20 -17.62
N SER A 271 7.62 7.41 -16.86
CA SER A 271 7.82 5.97 -16.99
C SER A 271 6.92 5.13 -16.08
N SER A 272 5.76 5.66 -15.69
CA SER A 272 4.88 4.99 -14.72
C SER A 272 3.41 5.24 -14.99
N LEU A 273 2.58 4.27 -14.61
CA LEU A 273 1.13 4.39 -14.61
C LEU A 273 0.67 4.45 -13.16
N VAL A 274 -0.08 5.48 -12.81
CA VAL A 274 -0.56 5.69 -11.45
C VAL A 274 -2.07 5.52 -11.43
N LEU A 275 -2.56 4.64 -10.57
CA LEU A 275 -3.97 4.51 -10.23
C LEU A 275 -4.32 5.54 -9.17
N TRP A 276 -5.37 6.30 -9.44
CA TRP A 276 -5.88 7.34 -8.56
C TRP A 276 -7.28 7.02 -8.09
N TRP A 277 -7.58 7.45 -6.86
CA TRP A 277 -8.93 7.59 -6.35
C TRP A 277 -9.18 9.07 -6.05
N GLN A 278 -10.15 9.66 -6.76
CA GLN A 278 -10.48 11.09 -6.69
C GLN A 278 -9.26 11.99 -6.96
N ARG A 279 -8.60 12.50 -5.91
CA ARG A 279 -7.38 13.34 -6.01
C ARG A 279 -6.19 12.73 -5.28
N ARG A 280 -6.25 11.44 -4.95
CA ARG A 280 -5.23 10.71 -4.18
C ARG A 280 -4.66 9.56 -5.01
N ALA A 281 -3.34 9.48 -5.08
CA ALA A 281 -2.66 8.37 -5.72
C ALA A 281 -2.72 7.14 -4.80
N LEU A 282 -3.10 5.99 -5.35
CA LEU A 282 -3.21 4.73 -4.58
C LEU A 282 -2.03 3.80 -4.86
N ILE A 283 -1.84 3.44 -6.12
CA ILE A 283 -0.84 2.45 -6.56
C ILE A 283 -0.15 2.98 -7.82
N ALA A 284 1.15 2.73 -7.95
CA ALA A 284 1.92 3.07 -9.14
C ALA A 284 2.60 1.81 -9.70
N ALA A 285 2.46 1.59 -11.01
CA ALA A 285 3.18 0.58 -11.77
C ALA A 285 4.30 1.24 -12.58
N SER A 286 5.40 0.53 -12.74
CA SER A 286 6.58 0.95 -13.51
C SER A 286 7.29 -0.27 -14.07
N ALA A 287 7.90 -0.14 -15.24
CA ALA A 287 8.72 -1.18 -15.85
C ALA A 287 10.17 -0.70 -15.97
N TRP A 288 11.11 -1.65 -15.92
CA TRP A 288 12.56 -1.38 -15.92
C TRP A 288 13.27 -2.42 -16.76
N SER A 289 14.35 -2.01 -17.42
CA SER A 289 15.23 -2.86 -18.22
C SER A 289 16.67 -2.74 -17.74
N CYS A 290 17.40 -3.85 -17.79
CA CYS A 290 18.85 -3.90 -17.60
C CYS A 290 19.56 -3.54 -18.92
#